data_AF-A0A9D6CCJ8-F1
#
_entry.id   AF-A0A9D6CCJ8-F1
#
_cell.length_a   1.000
_cell.length_b   1.000
_cell.length_c   1.000
_cell.angle_alpha   90.00
_cell.angle_beta   90.00
_cell.angle_gamma   90.00
#
_symmetry.space_group_name_H-M   'P 1'
#
loop_
_entity.id
_entity.type
_entity.pdbx_description
1 polymer ?
#
loop_
_entity_poly.entity_id
_entity_poly.type
_entity_poly.pdbx_seq_one_letter_code
_entity_poly.pdbx_strand_id
1 'polypeptide(L)'
;MPLHPAAQWAQATDLEPAHLDCVTAIMLKILDGKCKMGRSEKAALTAVYDVVRERPGQGLGGDVHALIAQARQGTNPALADALHAWRVRAEALIPKPVMKGFKQTLRTSLPMPDLQEEPTP
;
A
#
# COMPACT_ATOMS: atom_id res chain seq x y z
N MET A 1 -12.15 -11.95 -15.54
CA MET A 1 -11.96 -12.18 -14.09
C MET A 1 -12.59 -11.00 -13.37
N PRO A 2 -13.45 -11.20 -12.35
CA PRO A 2 -14.02 -10.07 -11.64
C PRO A 2 -12.88 -9.28 -10.98
N LEU A 3 -12.75 -8.00 -11.31
CA LEU A 3 -11.86 -7.10 -10.59
C LEU A 3 -12.32 -7.08 -9.12
N HIS A 4 -11.38 -7.17 -8.19
CA HIS A 4 -11.68 -6.98 -6.77
C HIS A 4 -12.41 -5.63 -6.60
N PRO A 5 -13.47 -5.51 -5.77
CA PRO A 5 -14.20 -4.25 -5.60
C PRO A 5 -13.29 -3.05 -5.26
N ALA A 6 -12.25 -3.30 -4.46
CA ALA A 6 -11.18 -2.34 -4.16
C ALA A 6 -10.40 -1.86 -5.40
N ALA A 7 -10.15 -2.73 -6.39
CA ALA A 7 -9.51 -2.34 -7.64
C ALA A 7 -10.42 -1.44 -8.48
N GLN A 8 -11.71 -1.76 -8.58
CA GLN A 8 -12.67 -0.91 -9.28
C GLN A 8 -12.80 0.47 -8.63
N TRP A 9 -12.84 0.51 -7.30
CA TRP A 9 -12.80 1.77 -6.55
C TRP A 9 -11.52 2.58 -6.87
N ALA A 10 -10.35 1.93 -6.89
CA ALA A 10 -9.09 2.61 -7.17
C ALA A 10 -9.02 3.17 -8.59
N GLN A 11 -9.68 2.52 -9.56
CA GLN A 11 -9.80 3.02 -10.93
C GLN A 11 -10.70 4.25 -11.02
N ALA A 12 -11.81 4.26 -10.29
CA ALA A 12 -12.79 5.35 -10.32
C ALA A 12 -12.44 6.53 -9.38
N THR A 13 -11.54 6.31 -8.42
CA THR A 13 -11.15 7.32 -7.43
C THR A 13 -9.91 8.08 -7.89
N ASP A 14 -10.00 9.41 -7.84
CA ASP A 14 -8.84 10.26 -8.04
C ASP A 14 -8.00 10.30 -6.77
N LEU A 15 -6.84 9.65 -6.82
CA LEU A 15 -5.91 9.54 -5.71
C LEU A 15 -4.76 10.49 -5.94
N GLU A 16 -4.58 11.44 -5.02
CA GLU A 16 -3.43 12.35 -5.03
C GLU A 16 -2.09 11.57 -5.03
N PRO A 17 -1.01 12.12 -5.63
CA PRO A 17 0.29 11.46 -5.67
C PRO A 17 0.81 11.01 -4.30
N ALA A 18 0.50 11.77 -3.24
CA ALA A 18 0.84 11.41 -1.87
C ALA A 18 0.07 10.19 -1.35
N HIS A 19 -1.17 9.97 -1.80
CA HIS A 19 -1.95 8.77 -1.49
C HIS A 19 -1.39 7.53 -2.21
N LEU A 20 -0.86 7.70 -3.42
CA LEU A 20 -0.19 6.61 -4.14
C LEU A 20 1.06 6.12 -3.40
N ASP A 21 1.82 7.05 -2.80
CA ASP A 21 2.94 6.71 -1.94
C ASP A 21 2.49 5.96 -0.69
N CYS A 22 1.36 6.36 -0.08
CA CYS A 22 0.76 5.62 1.04
C CYS A 22 0.39 4.18 0.68
N VAL A 23 -0.23 3.95 -0.49
CA VAL A 23 -0.56 2.60 -0.97
C VAL A 23 0.72 1.78 -1.13
N THR A 24 1.74 2.36 -1.74
CA THR A 24 3.05 1.72 -1.96
C THR A 24 3.74 1.38 -0.63
N ALA A 25 3.71 2.29 0.35
CA ALA A 25 4.25 2.04 1.68
C ALA A 25 3.54 0.89 2.39
N ILE A 26 2.22 0.77 2.26
CA ILE A 26 1.48 -0.35 2.84
C ILE A 26 1.84 -1.66 2.13
N MET A 27 1.98 -1.65 0.80
CA MET A 27 2.42 -2.82 0.04
C MET A 27 3.81 -3.29 0.51
N LEU A 28 4.75 -2.37 0.73
CA LEU A 28 6.05 -2.69 1.33
C LEU A 28 5.90 -3.34 2.71
N LYS A 29 5.01 -2.84 3.57
CA LYS A 29 4.74 -3.45 4.91
C LYS A 29 4.13 -4.84 4.81
N ILE A 30 3.32 -5.10 3.78
CA ILE A 30 2.73 -6.42 3.53
C ILE A 30 3.83 -7.41 3.15
N LEU A 31 4.72 -7.02 2.24
CA LEU A 31 5.84 -7.86 1.78
C LEU A 31 6.93 -8.04 2.84
N ASP A 32 7.21 -7.00 3.64
CA ASP A 32 8.14 -7.04 4.80
C ASP A 32 7.56 -7.81 6.00
N GLY A 33 6.33 -8.33 5.91
CA GLY A 33 5.68 -9.10 6.98
C GLY A 33 5.34 -8.28 8.24
N LYS A 34 5.46 -6.95 8.20
CA LYS A 34 5.15 -6.04 9.32
C LYS A 34 3.69 -5.58 9.35
N CYS A 35 2.89 -5.96 8.36
CA CYS A 35 1.49 -5.58 8.28
C CYS A 35 0.60 -6.48 9.16
N LYS A 36 -0.03 -5.87 10.17
CA LYS A 36 -0.98 -6.51 11.09
C LYS A 36 -2.40 -6.71 10.52
N MET A 37 -2.68 -6.18 9.33
CA MET A 37 -3.98 -6.32 8.67
C MET A 37 -4.32 -7.79 8.39
N GLY A 38 -5.61 -8.11 8.41
CA GLY A 38 -6.18 -9.40 8.03
C GLY A 38 -5.98 -9.73 6.55
N ARG A 39 -6.26 -10.98 6.19
CA ARG A 39 -6.06 -11.48 4.82
C ARG A 39 -6.90 -10.71 3.79
N SER A 40 -8.15 -10.38 4.12
CA SER A 40 -9.06 -9.65 3.22
C SER A 40 -8.60 -8.21 2.97
N GLU A 41 -8.15 -7.51 3.99
CA GLU A 41 -7.61 -6.14 3.88
C GLU A 41 -6.32 -6.11 3.06
N LYS A 42 -5.42 -7.07 3.29
CA LYS A 42 -4.19 -7.23 2.49
C LYS A 42 -4.53 -7.48 1.02
N ALA A 43 -5.52 -8.33 0.74
CA ALA A 43 -5.96 -8.60 -0.63
C ALA A 43 -6.56 -7.35 -1.29
N ALA A 44 -7.40 -6.61 -0.57
CA ALA A 44 -7.98 -5.37 -1.06
C ALA A 44 -6.92 -4.32 -1.39
N LEU A 45 -5.96 -4.07 -0.48
CA LEU A 45 -4.88 -3.10 -0.74
C LEU A 45 -3.89 -3.56 -1.81
N THR A 46 -3.65 -4.87 -1.93
CA THR A 46 -2.87 -5.41 -3.05
C THR A 46 -3.57 -5.11 -4.38
N ALA A 47 -4.90 -5.26 -4.43
CA ALA A 47 -5.68 -4.96 -5.62
C ALA A 47 -5.71 -3.45 -5.94
N VAL A 48 -5.77 -2.59 -4.93
CA VAL A 48 -5.62 -1.13 -5.09
C VAL A 48 -4.22 -0.81 -5.64
N TYR A 49 -3.16 -1.37 -5.05
CA TYR A 49 -1.79 -1.17 -5.49
C TYR A 49 -1.60 -1.57 -6.97
N ASP A 50 -2.14 -2.72 -7.38
CA ASP A 50 -2.03 -3.20 -8.76
C ASP A 50 -2.66 -2.26 -9.79
N VAL A 51 -3.67 -1.49 -9.40
CA VAL A 51 -4.29 -0.46 -10.26
C VAL A 51 -3.48 0.83 -10.29
N VAL A 52 -2.88 1.21 -9.16
CA VAL A 52 -2.30 2.55 -9.02
C VAL A 52 -0.78 2.60 -9.21
N ARG A 53 -0.10 1.45 -9.25
CA ARG A 53 1.36 1.32 -9.44
C ARG A 53 1.91 1.95 -10.73
N GLU A 54 1.06 2.18 -11.72
CA GLU A 54 1.45 2.81 -13.00
C GLU A 54 1.29 4.34 -12.96
N ARG A 55 0.65 4.88 -11.91
CA ARG A 55 0.46 6.32 -11.73
C ARG A 55 1.68 6.91 -11.00
N PRO A 56 2.13 8.12 -11.36
CA PRO A 56 3.28 8.74 -10.71
C PRO A 56 2.94 9.13 -9.26
N GLY A 57 3.64 8.50 -8.29
CA GLY A 57 3.63 8.90 -6.89
C GLY A 57 4.37 10.22 -6.65
N GLN A 58 4.36 10.71 -5.40
CA GLN A 58 4.95 12.01 -5.06
C GLN A 58 6.46 11.93 -4.83
N GLY A 59 6.96 10.87 -4.17
CA GLY A 59 8.35 10.85 -3.68
C GLY A 59 9.06 9.51 -3.67
N LEU A 60 8.36 8.38 -3.86
CA LEU A 60 9.00 7.05 -3.85
C LEU A 60 9.67 6.66 -5.17
N GLY A 61 9.27 7.25 -6.29
CA GLY A 61 9.82 6.98 -7.62
C GLY A 61 9.48 5.59 -8.17
N GLY A 62 9.95 5.27 -9.37
CA GLY A 62 9.63 4.01 -10.07
C GLY A 62 10.33 2.76 -9.53
N ASP A 63 11.51 2.92 -8.92
CA ASP A 63 12.38 1.81 -8.49
C ASP A 63 11.72 0.92 -7.43
N VAL A 64 10.91 1.53 -6.55
CA VAL A 64 10.16 0.80 -5.53
C VAL A 64 9.19 -0.23 -6.15
N HIS A 65 8.60 0.09 -7.30
CA HIS A 65 7.65 -0.79 -7.98
C HIS A 65 8.36 -1.99 -8.61
N ALA A 66 9.58 -1.78 -9.13
CA ALA A 66 10.42 -2.87 -9.64
C ALA A 66 10.85 -3.82 -8.51
N LEU A 67 11.17 -3.28 -7.32
CA LEU A 67 11.46 -4.09 -6.14
C LEU A 67 10.24 -4.90 -5.68
N ILE A 68 9.07 -4.26 -5.60
CA ILE A 68 7.81 -4.92 -5.23
C ILE A 68 7.47 -6.04 -6.22
N ALA A 69 7.68 -5.84 -7.51
CA ALA A 69 7.44 -6.86 -8.53
C ALA A 69 8.35 -8.08 -8.33
N GLN A 70 9.64 -7.87 -8.02
CA GLN A 70 10.59 -8.94 -7.71
C GLN A 70 10.20 -9.69 -6.44
N ALA A 71 9.90 -8.97 -5.36
CA ALA A 71 9.51 -9.56 -4.08
C ALA A 71 8.25 -10.45 -4.16
N ARG A 72 7.32 -10.12 -5.06
CA ARG A 72 6.13 -10.96 -5.32
C ARG A 72 6.43 -12.27 -6.03
N GLN A 73 7.53 -12.37 -6.78
CA GLN A 73 7.95 -13.62 -7.43
C GLN A 73 8.72 -14.55 -6.48
N GLY A 74 9.30 -13.98 -5.43
CA GLY A 74 10.03 -14.72 -4.40
C GLY A 74 10.89 -13.76 -3.61
N THR A 75 10.93 -13.95 -2.29
CA THR A 75 11.78 -13.15 -1.41
C THR A 75 13.05 -13.93 -1.10
N ASN A 76 14.19 -13.26 -1.21
CA ASN A 76 15.50 -13.74 -0.74
C ASN A 76 16.04 -12.74 0.32
N PRO A 77 17.12 -13.07 1.04
CA PRO A 77 17.64 -12.20 2.10
C PRO A 77 17.97 -10.77 1.63
N ALA A 78 18.60 -10.63 0.46
CA ALA A 78 18.94 -9.32 -0.09
C ALA A 78 17.70 -8.49 -0.47
N LEU A 79 16.65 -9.13 -0.99
CA LEU A 79 15.37 -8.49 -1.27
C LEU A 79 14.63 -8.11 0.03
N ALA A 80 14.72 -8.93 1.07
CA ALA A 80 14.14 -8.62 2.37
C ALA A 80 14.80 -7.37 2.98
N ASP A 81 16.13 -7.28 2.93
CA ASP A 81 16.88 -6.10 3.38
C ASP A 81 16.52 -4.85 2.56
N ALA A 82 16.38 -4.99 1.24
CA ALA A 82 15.95 -3.91 0.36
C ALA A 82 14.51 -3.45 0.66
N LEU A 83 13.56 -4.39 0.85
CA LEU A 83 12.18 -4.09 1.23
C LEU A 83 12.12 -3.34 2.56
N HIS A 84 12.93 -3.77 3.53
CA HIS A 84 13.03 -3.11 4.82
C HIS A 84 13.53 -1.66 4.66
N ALA A 85 14.63 -1.46 3.92
CA ALA A 85 15.18 -0.13 3.67
C ALA A 85 14.17 0.79 2.96
N TRP A 86 13.47 0.27 1.95
CA TRP A 86 12.42 1.01 1.26
C TRP A 86 11.22 1.33 2.15
N ARG A 87 10.81 0.41 3.02
CA ARG A 87 9.74 0.65 4.00
C ARG A 87 10.13 1.79 4.94
N VAL A 88 11.34 1.77 5.49
CA VAL A 88 11.86 2.82 6.38
C VAL A 88 11.92 4.16 5.65
N ARG A 89 12.39 4.17 4.40
CA ARG A 89 12.39 5.37 3.55
C ARG A 89 10.98 5.91 3.32
N ALA A 90 10.02 5.04 2.99
CA ALA A 90 8.63 5.43 2.79
C ALA A 90 8.01 6.04 4.06
N GLU A 91 8.28 5.44 5.23
CA GLU A 91 7.82 5.95 6.52
C GLU A 91 8.44 7.31 6.89
N ALA A 92 9.67 7.59 6.44
CA ALA A 92 10.32 8.88 6.62
C ALA A 92 9.81 9.95 5.62
N LEU A 93 9.49 9.55 4.39
CA LEU A 93 9.02 10.46 3.35
C LEU A 93 7.55 10.85 3.52
N ILE A 94 6.70 9.91 3.95
CA ILE A 94 5.26 10.12 4.02
C ILE A 94 4.91 10.77 5.37
N PRO A 95 4.41 12.02 5.37
CA PRO A 95 4.04 12.68 6.61
C PRO A 95 2.88 11.94 7.30
N LYS A 96 2.94 11.84 8.64
CA LYS A 96 1.83 11.33 9.47
C LYS A 96 0.44 11.90 9.10
N PRO A 97 0.26 13.21 8.84
CA PRO A 97 -1.06 13.73 8.45
C PRO A 97 -1.56 13.17 7.12
N VAL A 98 -0.68 12.92 6.14
CA VAL A 98 -1.04 12.31 4.86
C VAL A 98 -1.51 10.87 5.06
N MET A 99 -0.77 10.08 5.84
CA MET A 99 -1.16 8.70 6.17
C MET A 99 -2.52 8.65 6.90
N LYS A 100 -2.77 9.60 7.81
CA LYS A 100 -4.06 9.71 8.53
C LYS A 100 -5.21 10.04 7.57
N GLY A 101 -5.01 11.03 6.69
CA GLY A 101 -6.00 11.39 5.67
C GLY A 101 -6.31 10.22 4.74
N PHE A 102 -5.28 9.55 4.25
CA PHE A 102 -5.43 8.38 3.38
C PHE A 102 -6.23 7.25 4.05
N LYS A 103 -5.92 6.92 5.31
CA LYS A 103 -6.68 5.92 6.07
C LYS A 103 -8.15 6.30 6.25
N GLN A 104 -8.45 7.58 6.46
CA GLN A 104 -9.84 8.07 6.54
C GLN A 104 -10.55 7.85 5.20
N THR A 105 -9.92 8.20 4.08
CA THR A 105 -10.46 7.95 2.74
C THR A 105 -10.74 6.47 2.50
N LEU A 106 -9.80 5.59 2.88
CA LEU A 106 -10.01 4.14 2.76
C LEU A 106 -11.22 3.67 3.57
N ARG A 107 -11.42 4.17 4.79
CA ARG A 107 -12.56 3.78 5.63
C ARG A 107 -13.90 4.25 5.08
N THR A 108 -13.95 5.46 4.55
CA THR A 108 -15.20 6.05 4.09
C THR A 108 -15.61 5.49 2.73
N SER A 109 -14.64 5.18 1.87
CA SER A 109 -14.93 4.95 0.45
C SER A 109 -14.52 3.58 -0.07
N LEU A 110 -13.58 2.87 0.57
CA LEU A 110 -13.15 1.56 0.10
C LEU A 110 -14.16 0.49 0.56
N PRO A 111 -14.72 -0.31 -0.35
CA PRO A 111 -15.56 -1.45 0.02
C PRO A 111 -14.70 -2.58 0.61
N MET A 112 -14.35 -2.45 1.89
CA MET A 112 -13.65 -3.47 2.68
C MET A 112 -14.49 -3.92 3.88
N PRO A 113 -14.39 -5.19 4.30
CA PRO A 113 -14.83 -5.59 5.63
C PRO A 113 -13.94 -4.87 6.66
N ASP A 114 -14.58 -4.07 7.51
CA ASP A 114 -14.06 -3.25 8.62
C ASP A 114 -12.53 -3.27 8.88
N LEU A 115 -11.87 -2.14 8.61
CA LEU A 115 -10.52 -1.82 9.12
C LEU A 115 -10.60 -1.61 10.63
N GLN A 116 -10.66 -2.71 11.40
CA GLN A 116 -10.55 -2.65 12.86
C GLN A 116 -9.15 -2.13 13.20
N GLU A 117 -9.06 -0.83 13.51
CA GLU A 117 -7.94 -0.34 14.30
C GLU A 117 -8.09 -0.96 15.68
N GLU A 118 -7.09 -1.72 16.12
CA GLU A 118 -7.00 -2.08 17.53
C GLU A 118 -7.07 -0.79 18.35
N PRO A 119 -8.05 -0.63 19.24
CA PRO A 119 -8.06 0.49 20.17
C PRO A 119 -6.81 0.34 21.03
N THR A 120 -5.99 1.40 21.10
CA THR A 120 -4.86 1.44 22.02
C THR A 120 -4.98 2.71 22.85
N PRO A 121 -4.77 2.62 24.16
CA PRO A 121 -5.56 1.91 25.17
C PRO A 121 -6.69 2.77 25.76
#